data_AF-K1SFV1-F1
#
_entry.id   AF-K1SFV1-F1
#
_cell.length_a   1.000
_cell.length_b   1.000
_cell.length_c   1.000
_cell.angle_alpha   90.00
_cell.angle_beta   90.00
_cell.angle_gamma   90.00
#
_symmetry.space_group_name_H-M   'P 1'
#
loop_
_entity.id
_entity.type
_entity.pdbx_description
1 polymer ?
#
loop_
_entity_poly.entity_id
_entity_poly.type
_entity_poly.pdbx_seq_one_letter_code
_entity_poly.pdbx_strand_id
1 'polypeptide(L)'
;MTYNFTYNKNEITDLNGVSENGAPVVNTNIKVGDGSGAYLQANQVGYAMNSYYVYQQVYDKNGKPIENCVVDRNGDGKINESDKYLYKSPAAPVTMGFSSRLEYKNWDFGFSLRASIGNYVYNNVEQSMSNMNTGEWFSNSLKYFSNRMKSTVE
;
A
#
# COMPACT_ATOMS: atom_id res chain seq x y z
N MET A 1 -10.54 -12.69 -29.86
CA MET A 1 -9.75 -11.93 -28.85
C MET A 1 -10.66 -10.88 -28.25
N THR A 2 -10.51 -10.62 -26.96
CA THR A 2 -11.31 -9.64 -26.23
C THR A 2 -10.39 -8.81 -25.35
N TYR A 3 -10.56 -7.49 -25.39
CA TYR A 3 -9.83 -6.55 -24.55
C TYR A 3 -10.82 -5.65 -23.83
N ASN A 4 -10.58 -5.41 -22.53
CA ASN A 4 -11.31 -4.42 -21.75
C ASN A 4 -10.33 -3.45 -21.10
N PHE A 5 -10.78 -2.19 -21.03
CA PHE A 5 -10.08 -1.09 -20.41
C PHE A 5 -11.09 -0.33 -19.55
N THR A 6 -10.69 0.00 -18.32
CA THR A 6 -11.50 0.79 -17.39
C THR A 6 -10.63 1.86 -16.74
N TYR A 7 -11.17 3.08 -16.66
CA TYR A 7 -10.60 4.16 -15.87
C TYR A 7 -11.53 4.46 -14.69
N ASN A 8 -10.98 4.44 -13.48
CA ASN A 8 -11.68 4.73 -12.24
C ASN A 8 -11.09 5.98 -11.58
N LYS A 9 -11.91 7.02 -11.44
CA LYS A 9 -11.58 8.18 -10.60
C LYS A 9 -12.54 8.19 -9.41
N ASN A 10 -11.99 8.11 -8.21
CA ASN A 10 -12.72 8.22 -6.96
C ASN A 10 -12.19 9.43 -6.16
N GLU A 11 -13.10 10.26 -5.68
CA GLU A 11 -12.78 11.47 -4.91
C GLU A 11 -13.92 11.72 -3.91
N ILE A 12 -13.56 11.93 -2.65
CA ILE A 12 -14.51 12.29 -1.61
C ILE A 12 -14.74 13.79 -1.69
N THR A 13 -15.99 14.20 -1.94
CA THR A 13 -16.36 15.62 -2.08
C THR A 13 -16.90 16.22 -0.79
N ASP A 14 -17.42 15.40 0.13
CA ASP A 14 -18.03 15.86 1.37
C ASP A 14 -17.97 14.77 2.46
N LEU A 15 -17.73 15.19 3.71
CA LEU A 15 -17.73 14.38 4.93
C LEU A 15 -18.47 15.10 6.09
N ASN A 16 -19.47 15.91 5.75
CA ASN A 16 -20.32 16.59 6.72
C ASN A 16 -20.90 15.63 7.77
N GLY A 17 -20.82 16.02 9.04
CA GLY A 17 -21.34 15.26 10.18
C GLY A 17 -20.38 14.23 10.78
N VAL A 18 -19.24 13.96 10.13
CA VAL A 18 -18.21 13.03 10.65
C VAL A 18 -16.79 13.60 10.61
N SER A 19 -16.55 14.65 9.83
CA SER A 19 -15.27 15.33 9.71
C SER A 19 -15.40 16.80 10.13
N GLU A 20 -14.44 17.28 10.90
CA GLU A 20 -14.30 18.71 11.23
C GLU A 20 -13.43 19.37 10.15
N ASN A 21 -14.01 20.31 9.39
CA ASN A 21 -13.33 21.06 8.31
C ASN A 21 -12.64 20.19 7.23
N GLY A 22 -13.15 18.98 6.97
CA GLY A 22 -12.57 18.08 5.97
C GLY A 22 -11.26 17.41 6.43
N ALA A 23 -11.00 17.34 7.74
CA ALA A 23 -9.93 16.54 8.32
C ALA A 23 -10.09 15.03 8.03
N PRO A 24 -9.00 14.25 8.03
CA PRO A 24 -9.04 12.80 7.87
C PRO A 24 -9.95 12.11 8.88
N VAL A 25 -10.83 11.25 8.39
CA VAL A 25 -11.69 10.38 9.20
C VAL A 25 -11.28 8.94 8.98
N VAL A 26 -10.84 8.29 10.05
CA VAL A 26 -10.53 6.88 10.04
C VAL A 26 -11.83 6.07 10.12
N ASN A 27 -12.15 5.35 9.04
CA ASN A 27 -13.35 4.51 8.97
C ASN A 27 -13.03 3.17 8.29
N THR A 28 -12.09 2.43 8.86
CA THR A 28 -11.60 1.17 8.32
C THR A 28 -11.05 0.29 9.43
N ASN A 29 -11.11 -1.03 9.24
CA ASN A 29 -10.48 -2.00 10.14
C ASN A 29 -9.08 -2.40 9.68
N ILE A 30 -8.56 -1.78 8.61
CA ILE A 30 -7.21 -2.02 8.12
C ILE A 30 -6.21 -1.29 9.02
N LYS A 31 -5.36 -2.06 9.70
CA LYS A 31 -4.39 -1.58 10.68
C LYS A 31 -2.96 -1.79 10.19
N VAL A 32 -2.05 -1.01 10.77
CA VAL A 32 -0.60 -1.17 10.56
C VAL A 32 -0.11 -2.33 11.43
N GLY A 33 0.38 -3.41 10.82
CA GLY A 33 0.91 -4.56 11.55
C GLY A 33 -0.12 -5.31 12.41
N ASP A 34 0.29 -6.47 12.91
CA ASP A 34 -0.55 -7.34 13.74
C ASP A 34 -0.52 -6.87 15.21
N GLY A 35 -1.14 -5.72 15.50
CA GLY A 35 -1.39 -5.29 16.89
C GLY A 35 -1.06 -3.85 17.27
N SER A 36 -0.62 -3.00 16.34
CA SER A 36 -0.27 -1.59 16.67
C SER A 36 -1.48 -0.75 17.14
N GLY A 37 -2.69 -1.17 16.82
CA GLY A 37 -3.92 -0.39 17.03
C GLY A 37 -4.06 0.82 16.08
N ALA A 38 -3.02 1.17 15.33
CA ALA A 38 -3.02 2.28 14.40
C ALA A 38 -3.72 1.89 13.10
N TYR A 39 -4.64 2.73 12.65
CA TYR A 39 -5.33 2.54 11.39
C TYR A 39 -4.49 3.05 10.22
N LEU A 40 -4.47 2.28 9.14
CA LEU A 40 -3.62 2.53 7.98
C LEU A 40 -4.31 3.39 6.92
N GLN A 41 -5.65 3.42 6.89
CA GLN A 41 -6.41 4.15 5.87
C GLN A 41 -7.32 5.18 6.53
N ALA A 42 -7.56 6.28 5.82
CA ALA A 42 -8.53 7.29 6.20
C ALA A 42 -9.25 7.83 4.97
N ASN A 43 -10.36 8.51 5.24
CA ASN A 43 -11.16 9.23 4.26
C ASN A 43 -10.98 10.73 4.50
N GLN A 44 -10.63 11.48 3.46
CA GLN A 44 -10.48 12.93 3.54
C GLN A 44 -11.05 13.56 2.26
N VAL A 45 -11.70 14.72 2.41
CA VAL A 45 -12.20 15.50 1.26
C VAL A 45 -11.04 15.85 0.32
N GLY A 46 -11.26 15.68 -0.99
CA GLY A 46 -10.26 15.88 -2.04
C GLY A 46 -9.34 14.69 -2.30
N TYR A 47 -9.48 13.59 -1.55
CA TYR A 47 -8.72 12.36 -1.74
C TYR A 47 -9.63 11.20 -2.17
N ALA A 48 -9.02 10.16 -2.74
CA ALA A 48 -9.72 8.91 -3.00
C ALA A 48 -10.09 8.22 -1.67
N MET A 49 -11.19 7.47 -1.69
CA MET A 49 -11.62 6.67 -0.55
C MET A 49 -10.52 5.70 -0.11
N ASN A 50 -10.40 5.51 1.21
CA ASN A 50 -9.46 4.60 1.85
C ASN A 50 -7.99 4.85 1.45
N SER A 51 -7.63 6.13 1.25
CA SER A 51 -6.25 6.53 1.01
C SER A 51 -5.38 6.24 2.24
N TYR A 52 -4.08 6.01 2.06
CA TYR A 52 -3.20 5.63 3.16
C TYR A 52 -2.90 6.82 4.07
N TYR A 53 -3.14 6.70 5.37
CA TYR A 53 -2.91 7.74 6.35
C TYR A 53 -1.63 7.46 7.14
N VAL A 54 -0.53 8.06 6.70
CA VAL A 54 0.83 7.66 7.12
C VAL A 54 1.72 8.87 7.38
N TYR A 55 2.82 8.63 8.10
CA TYR A 55 3.93 9.58 8.19
C TYR A 55 4.77 9.57 6.90
N GLN A 56 5.39 10.70 6.58
CA GLN A 56 6.33 10.77 5.47
C GLN A 56 7.73 10.34 5.91
N GLN A 57 8.22 9.23 5.37
CA GLN A 57 9.54 8.70 5.65
C GLN A 57 10.66 9.61 5.09
N VAL A 58 11.72 9.82 5.86
CA VAL A 58 12.96 10.46 5.39
C VAL A 58 13.92 9.40 4.89
N TYR A 59 14.60 9.68 3.77
CA TYR A 59 15.56 8.80 3.13
C TYR A 59 16.94 9.46 3.05
N ASP A 60 17.99 8.66 3.15
CA ASP A 60 19.36 9.10 2.93
C ASP A 60 19.68 9.29 1.43
N LYS A 61 20.93 9.68 1.13
CA LYS A 61 21.39 9.89 -0.26
C LYS A 61 21.35 8.62 -1.12
N ASN A 62 21.35 7.45 -0.50
CA ASN A 62 21.31 6.15 -1.17
C ASN A 62 19.87 5.62 -1.31
N GLY A 63 18.87 6.38 -0.83
CA GLY A 63 17.47 5.97 -0.83
C GLY A 63 17.10 5.01 0.30
N LYS A 64 17.95 4.84 1.32
CA LYS A 64 17.63 4.02 2.50
C LYS A 64 16.81 4.84 3.51
N PRO A 65 15.72 4.30 4.08
CA PRO A 65 14.97 5.00 5.12
C PRO A 65 15.88 5.23 6.34
N ILE A 66 15.83 6.45 6.88
CA ILE A 66 16.51 6.80 8.12
C ILE A 66 15.62 6.38 9.28
N GLU A 67 16.12 5.48 10.13
CA GLU A 67 15.39 5.00 11.30
C GLU A 67 15.02 6.12 12.24
N ASN A 68 13.81 6.04 12.81
CA ASN A 68 13.26 7.02 13.75
C ASN A 68 13.20 8.46 13.20
N CYS A 69 13.26 8.63 11.88
CA CYS A 69 13.24 9.93 11.23
C CYS A 69 12.11 10.01 10.19
N VAL A 70 11.15 10.87 10.47
CA VAL A 70 10.04 11.21 9.58
C VAL A 70 9.99 12.72 9.39
N VAL A 71 9.36 13.19 8.32
CA VAL A 71 9.24 14.61 8.03
C VAL A 71 8.25 15.25 9.00
N ASP A 72 8.71 16.27 9.70
CA ASP A 72 7.86 17.26 10.37
C ASP A 72 7.14 18.08 9.30
N ARG A 73 5.84 17.84 9.13
CA ARG A 73 5.05 18.44 8.05
C ARG A 73 4.45 19.77 8.43
N ASN A 74 4.24 20.03 9.72
CA ASN A 74 3.67 21.27 10.21
C ASN A 74 4.73 22.29 10.69
N GLY A 75 5.99 21.86 10.83
CA GLY A 75 7.14 22.69 11.19
C GLY A 75 7.19 23.06 12.67
N ASP A 76 6.52 22.32 13.55
CA ASP A 76 6.44 22.63 14.98
C ASP A 76 7.57 22.01 15.83
N GLY A 77 8.45 21.22 15.19
CA GLY A 77 9.57 20.52 15.82
C GLY A 77 9.18 19.27 16.62
N LYS A 78 7.92 18.82 16.55
CA LYS A 78 7.38 17.68 17.29
C LYS A 78 6.66 16.71 16.37
N ILE A 79 7.25 15.54 16.17
CA ILE A 79 6.58 14.46 15.43
C ILE A 79 5.36 13.95 16.20
N ASN A 80 4.17 14.19 15.66
CA ASN A 80 2.89 13.77 16.24
C ASN A 80 1.84 13.48 15.16
N GLU A 81 0.61 13.11 15.55
CA GLU A 81 -0.43 12.72 14.57
C GLU A 81 -0.77 13.80 13.54
N SER A 82 -0.50 15.08 13.84
CA SER A 82 -0.68 16.21 12.92
C SER A 82 0.28 16.18 11.72
N ASP A 83 1.35 15.37 11.78
CA ASP A 83 2.30 15.17 10.67
C ASP A 83 1.87 14.07 9.69
N LYS A 84 0.82 13.31 10.03
CA LYS A 84 0.27 12.30 9.12
C LYS A 84 -0.46 13.00 7.98
N TYR A 85 -0.47 12.34 6.83
CA TYR A 85 -1.17 12.83 5.64
C TYR A 85 -1.69 11.67 4.81
N LEU A 86 -2.61 11.98 3.90
CA LEU A 86 -3.12 11.01 2.95
C LEU A 86 -2.12 10.85 1.79
N TYR A 87 -1.56 9.65 1.66
CA TYR A 87 -0.57 9.30 0.66
C TYR A 87 -1.06 8.16 -0.21
N LYS A 88 -1.45 8.47 -1.45
CA LYS A 88 -1.88 7.47 -2.45
C LYS A 88 -3.09 6.63 -1.99
N SER A 89 -3.56 5.76 -2.89
CA SER A 89 -4.75 4.94 -2.65
C SER A 89 -4.52 3.50 -3.13
N PRO A 90 -5.14 2.50 -2.47
CA PRO A 90 -5.22 1.14 -2.96
C PRO A 90 -6.11 0.98 -4.21
N ALA A 91 -6.99 1.95 -4.48
CA ALA A 91 -7.84 1.92 -5.65
C ALA A 91 -7.04 2.21 -6.92
N ALA A 92 -7.08 1.30 -7.91
CA ALA A 92 -6.36 1.46 -9.16
C ALA A 92 -7.08 2.42 -10.10
N PRO A 93 -6.42 3.48 -10.59
CA PRO A 93 -7.03 4.38 -11.57
C PRO A 93 -7.26 3.70 -12.91
N VAL A 94 -6.45 2.69 -13.27
CA VAL A 94 -6.59 1.97 -14.54
C VAL A 94 -6.60 0.47 -14.27
N THR A 95 -7.62 -0.21 -14.78
CA THR A 95 -7.68 -1.67 -14.83
C THR A 95 -7.91 -2.14 -16.26
N MET A 96 -7.27 -3.24 -16.63
CA MET A 96 -7.36 -3.80 -17.97
C MET A 96 -7.46 -5.32 -17.90
N GLY A 97 -8.09 -5.90 -18.91
CA GLY A 97 -8.08 -7.33 -19.12
C GLY A 97 -7.95 -7.66 -20.60
N PHE A 98 -7.20 -8.71 -20.89
CA PHE A 98 -7.03 -9.23 -22.23
C PHE A 98 -7.28 -10.73 -22.21
N SER A 99 -8.05 -11.24 -23.16
CA SER A 99 -8.20 -12.68 -23.35
C SER A 99 -8.14 -13.04 -24.82
N SER A 100 -7.49 -14.16 -25.10
CA SER A 100 -7.37 -14.70 -26.44
C SER A 100 -7.66 -16.19 -26.42
N ARG A 101 -8.27 -16.65 -27.49
CA ARG A 101 -8.49 -18.05 -27.80
C ARG A 101 -8.09 -18.24 -29.25
N LEU A 102 -7.18 -19.16 -29.48
CA LEU A 102 -6.67 -19.54 -30.78
C LEU A 102 -7.01 -21.01 -31.00
N GLU A 103 -7.79 -21.27 -32.04
CA GLU A 103 -8.10 -22.63 -32.47
C GLU A 103 -7.30 -22.90 -33.76
N TYR A 104 -6.53 -23.99 -33.77
CA TYR A 104 -5.78 -24.42 -34.94
C TYR A 104 -5.87 -25.93 -35.11
N LYS A 105 -6.57 -26.38 -36.17
CA LYS A 105 -6.94 -27.79 -36.38
C LYS A 105 -7.67 -28.35 -35.16
N ASN A 106 -7.06 -29.32 -34.47
CA ASN A 106 -7.58 -29.99 -33.29
C ASN A 106 -6.98 -29.42 -31.99
N TRP A 107 -6.25 -28.30 -32.06
CA TRP A 107 -5.66 -27.63 -30.91
C TRP A 107 -6.45 -26.39 -30.54
N ASP A 108 -6.65 -26.22 -29.24
CA ASP A 108 -7.18 -25.01 -28.62
C ASP A 108 -6.13 -24.45 -27.67
N PHE A 109 -5.81 -23.17 -27.82
CA PHE A 109 -4.96 -22.42 -26.91
C PHE A 109 -5.68 -21.17 -26.43
N GLY A 110 -5.87 -21.06 -25.11
CA GLY A 110 -6.45 -19.91 -24.46
C GLY A 110 -5.51 -19.27 -23.45
N PHE A 111 -5.50 -17.94 -23.39
CA PHE A 111 -4.85 -17.22 -22.29
C PHE A 111 -5.65 -15.98 -21.88
N SER A 112 -5.44 -15.56 -20.63
CA SER A 112 -6.02 -14.35 -20.08
C SER A 112 -5.00 -13.57 -19.24
N LEU A 113 -5.03 -12.25 -19.36
CA LEU A 113 -4.20 -11.29 -18.64
C LEU A 113 -5.10 -10.29 -17.93
N ARG A 114 -4.68 -9.85 -16.75
CA ARG A 114 -5.31 -8.78 -15.97
C ARG A 114 -4.22 -7.82 -15.48
N ALA A 115 -4.48 -6.53 -15.56
CA ALA A 115 -3.59 -5.48 -15.09
C ALA A 115 -4.33 -4.49 -14.19
N SER A 116 -3.64 -4.04 -13.15
CA SER A 116 -4.06 -2.99 -12.22
C SER A 116 -2.90 -2.01 -12.11
N ILE A 117 -3.10 -0.78 -12.58
CA ILE A 117 -2.01 0.18 -12.76
C ILE A 117 -2.30 1.44 -11.96
N GLY A 118 -1.29 1.91 -11.22
CA GLY A 118 -1.32 3.16 -10.47
C GLY A 118 -1.86 3.05 -9.04
N ASN A 119 -2.37 1.88 -8.64
CA ASN A 119 -2.65 1.61 -7.22
C ASN A 119 -1.36 1.41 -6.44
N TYR A 120 -1.44 1.69 -5.14
CA TYR A 120 -0.39 1.40 -4.18
C TYR A 120 -0.81 0.23 -3.29
N VAL A 121 0.15 -0.51 -2.78
CA VAL A 121 -0.09 -1.66 -1.90
C VAL A 121 0.81 -1.53 -0.68
N TYR A 122 0.20 -1.62 0.50
CA TYR A 122 0.94 -1.71 1.74
C TYR A 122 1.43 -3.14 1.94
N ASN A 123 2.75 -3.31 2.11
CA ASN A 123 3.39 -4.60 2.26
C ASN A 123 3.50 -5.00 3.74
N ASN A 124 2.42 -5.52 4.30
CA ASN A 124 2.41 -5.94 5.71
C ASN A 124 3.36 -7.13 5.97
N VAL A 125 3.60 -7.97 4.97
CA VAL A 125 4.48 -9.15 5.10
C VAL A 125 5.91 -8.71 5.37
N GLU A 126 6.41 -7.75 4.59
CA GLU A 126 7.74 -7.18 4.77
C GLU A 126 7.83 -6.42 6.10
N GLN A 127 6.82 -5.62 6.43
CA GLN A 127 6.79 -4.89 7.71
C GLN A 127 6.90 -5.83 8.92
N SER A 128 6.18 -6.97 8.93
CA SER A 128 6.25 -7.96 10.01
C SER A 128 7.59 -8.69 10.09
N MET A 129 8.40 -8.67 9.02
CA MET A 129 9.70 -9.33 8.95
C MET A 129 10.88 -8.36 9.03
N SER A 130 10.64 -7.04 9.05
CA SER A 130 11.68 -6.00 8.98
C SER A 130 12.58 -5.91 10.22
N ASN A 131 12.30 -6.65 11.30
CA ASN A 131 13.14 -6.71 12.50
C ASN A 131 14.09 -7.93 12.50
N MET A 132 14.46 -8.41 11.31
CA MET A 132 15.29 -9.60 11.15
C MET A 132 16.75 -9.22 10.85
N ASN A 133 17.69 -9.97 11.44
CA ASN A 133 19.10 -9.86 11.09
C ASN A 133 19.41 -10.74 9.86
N THR A 134 20.42 -10.38 9.06
CA THR A 134 20.95 -11.17 7.93
C THR A 134 21.22 -12.64 8.29
N GLY A 135 21.71 -12.91 9.52
CA GLY A 135 21.92 -14.29 10.00
C GLY A 135 20.62 -15.08 10.18
N GLU A 136 19.52 -14.40 10.47
CA GLU A 136 18.21 -15.01 10.62
C GLU A 136 17.53 -15.27 9.28
N TRP A 137 17.90 -14.57 8.20
CA TRP A 137 17.34 -14.78 6.86
C TRP A 137 17.49 -16.24 6.40
N PHE A 138 18.66 -16.84 6.63
CA PHE A 138 18.97 -18.23 6.32
C PHE A 138 18.75 -19.20 7.50
N SER A 139 18.64 -18.67 8.72
CA SER A 139 18.45 -19.52 9.90
C SER A 139 17.03 -20.04 9.99
N ASN A 140 16.92 -21.35 10.14
CA ASN A 140 15.67 -22.06 10.35
C ASN A 140 15.78 -22.96 11.58
N SER A 141 15.85 -22.33 12.75
CA SER A 141 15.92 -23.03 14.04
C SER A 141 14.75 -24.01 14.25
N LEU A 142 13.62 -23.80 13.57
CA LEU A 142 12.40 -24.62 13.70
C LEU A 142 12.26 -25.69 12.60
N LYS A 143 13.21 -25.79 11.65
CA LYS A 143 13.21 -26.74 10.50
C LYS A 143 11.99 -26.66 9.56
N TYR A 144 11.28 -25.53 9.51
CA TYR A 144 10.16 -25.32 8.58
C TYR A 144 10.57 -24.45 7.39
N PHE A 145 10.17 -24.80 6.16
CA PHE A 145 10.38 -23.90 5.03
C PHE A 145 9.81 -22.51 5.34
N SER A 146 10.68 -21.49 5.29
CA SER A 146 10.29 -20.09 5.50
C SER A 146 10.56 -19.31 4.23
N ASN A 147 9.58 -18.51 3.81
CA ASN A 147 9.73 -17.64 2.66
C ASN A 147 9.88 -16.22 3.19
N ARG A 148 11.10 -15.68 3.09
CA ARG A 148 11.48 -14.37 3.65
C ARG A 148 11.98 -13.47 2.53
N MET A 149 11.48 -12.24 2.51
CA MET A 149 11.86 -11.27 1.49
C MET A 149 13.27 -10.75 1.78
N LYS A 150 14.13 -10.64 0.76
CA LYS A 150 15.52 -10.16 0.95
C LYS A 150 15.57 -8.74 1.52
N SER A 151 14.59 -7.91 1.18
CA SER A 151 14.50 -6.53 1.65
C SER A 151 14.22 -6.39 3.14
N THR A 152 13.88 -7.47 3.86
CA THR A 152 13.61 -7.40 5.31
C THR A 152 14.88 -7.37 6.16
N VAL A 153 16.07 -7.48 5.55
CA VAL A 153 17.37 -7.50 6.22
C VAL A 153 18.36 -6.47 5.66
N GLU A 154 17.93 -5.59 4.75
CA GLU A 154 18.77 -4.60 4.05
C GLU A 154 18.51 -3.15 4.51
#